data_AF-A0A0A6NXN5-F1
#
_entry.id   AF-A0A0A6NXN5-F1
#
_cell.length_a   1.000
_cell.length_b   1.000
_cell.length_c   1.000
_cell.angle_alpha   90.00
_cell.angle_beta   90.00
_cell.angle_gamma   90.00
#
_symmetry.space_group_name_H-M   'P 1'
#
loop_
_entity.id
_entity.type
_entity.pdbx_description
1 polymer ?
#
loop_
_entity_poly.entity_id
_entity_poly.type
_entity_poly.pdbx_seq_one_letter_code
_entity_poly.pdbx_strand_id
1 'polypeptide(L)'
;PAFKIRKIKNHIFFKQHLLDRGLERFDSDPAIAEAWYRLINNQFDSNDLKLLEHEYFESRFESLFKTDYRTAHNATIRSGRSSGLD
;
A
#
# COMPACT_ATOMS: atom_id res chain seq x y z
N PRO A 1 15.58 0.92 5.67
CA PRO A 1 15.34 2.20 4.95
C PRO A 1 14.94 1.99 3.47
N ALA A 2 15.84 1.52 2.59
CA ALA A 2 15.52 1.31 1.16
C ALA A 2 14.62 0.08 0.87
N PHE A 3 14.78 -1.00 1.65
CA PHE A 3 13.98 -2.22 1.46
C PHE A 3 12.48 -2.00 1.71
N LYS A 4 12.13 -1.04 2.58
CA LYS A 4 10.72 -0.70 2.87
C LYS A 4 10.06 -0.05 1.65
N ILE A 5 10.68 1.00 1.11
CA ILE A 5 10.19 1.70 -0.09
C ILE A 5 10.06 0.76 -1.28
N ARG A 6 11.05 -0.12 -1.51
CA ARG A 6 10.96 -1.12 -2.58
C ARG A 6 9.80 -2.08 -2.40
N LYS A 7 9.53 -2.54 -1.17
CA LYS A 7 8.40 -3.43 -0.88
C LYS A 7 7.07 -2.74 -1.14
N ILE A 8 6.92 -1.50 -0.67
CA ILE A 8 5.72 -0.69 -0.89
C ILE A 8 5.49 -0.48 -2.39
N LYS A 9 6.53 -0.04 -3.13
CA LYS A 9 6.43 0.15 -4.58
C LYS A 9 5.99 -1.13 -5.30
N ASN A 10 6.57 -2.27 -4.90
CA ASN A 10 6.19 -3.55 -5.47
C ASN A 10 4.75 -3.92 -5.15
N HIS A 11 4.32 -3.73 -3.91
CA HIS A 11 2.96 -4.02 -3.44
C HIS A 11 1.92 -3.22 -4.24
N ILE A 12 2.10 -1.90 -4.36
CA ILE A 12 1.10 -1.04 -5.00
C ILE A 12 1.09 -1.17 -6.53
N PHE A 13 2.26 -1.23 -7.18
CA PHE A 13 2.34 -1.04 -8.64
C PHE A 13 2.53 -2.32 -9.46
N PHE A 14 3.06 -3.40 -8.87
CA PHE A 14 3.57 -4.52 -9.67
C PHE A 14 3.04 -5.89 -9.23
N LYS A 15 2.81 -6.08 -7.94
CA LYS A 15 2.37 -7.34 -7.35
C LYS A 15 0.92 -7.62 -7.74
N GLN A 16 0.60 -8.90 -7.96
CA GLN A 16 -0.78 -9.37 -8.01
C GLN A 16 -1.26 -9.76 -6.62
N HIS A 17 -2.52 -9.47 -6.34
CA HIS A 17 -3.19 -9.69 -5.08
C HIS A 17 -4.39 -10.60 -5.33
N LEU A 18 -4.71 -11.42 -4.34
CA LEU A 18 -6.01 -12.07 -4.32
C LEU A 18 -7.04 -11.01 -3.93
N LEU A 19 -7.70 -10.43 -4.94
CA LEU A 19 -8.81 -9.51 -4.81
C LEU A 19 -10.11 -10.30 -4.81
N ASP A 20 -11.23 -9.66 -4.45
CA ASP A 20 -12.57 -10.29 -4.53
C ASP A 20 -12.92 -10.77 -5.94
N ARG A 21 -12.38 -10.11 -6.96
CA ARG A 21 -12.55 -10.45 -8.38
C ARG A 21 -11.57 -11.50 -8.89
N GLY A 22 -10.58 -11.90 -8.11
CA GLY A 22 -9.56 -12.88 -8.48
C GLY A 22 -8.12 -12.38 -8.30
N LEU A 23 -7.16 -13.12 -8.87
CA LEU A 23 -5.73 -12.83 -8.77
C LEU A 23 -5.30 -11.78 -9.80
N GLU A 24 -5.28 -10.51 -9.40
CA GLU A 24 -5.06 -9.39 -10.31
C GLU A 24 -4.21 -8.29 -9.66
N ARG A 25 -3.75 -7.31 -10.46
CA ARG A 25 -3.14 -6.09 -9.91
C ARG A 25 -4.23 -5.12 -9.47
N PHE A 26 -3.88 -4.17 -8.61
CA PHE A 26 -4.77 -3.05 -8.31
C PHE A 26 -5.06 -2.23 -9.56
N ASP A 27 -6.23 -1.58 -9.57
CA ASP A 27 -6.54 -0.57 -10.55
C ASP A 27 -5.64 0.66 -10.32
N SER A 28 -5.34 1.40 -11.38
CA SER A 28 -4.49 2.57 -11.26
C SER A 28 -5.22 3.70 -10.54
N ASP A 29 -4.58 4.26 -9.51
CA ASP A 29 -5.11 5.36 -8.73
C ASP A 29 -4.25 6.63 -8.91
N PRO A 30 -4.82 7.74 -9.42
CA PRO A 30 -4.09 9.00 -9.60
C PRO A 30 -3.52 9.60 -8.30
N ALA A 31 -4.22 9.49 -7.17
CA ALA A 31 -3.76 10.04 -5.89
C ALA A 31 -2.53 9.28 -5.37
N ILE A 32 -2.53 7.95 -5.53
CA ILE A 32 -1.36 7.11 -5.24
C ILE A 32 -0.18 7.46 -6.16
N ALA A 33 -0.44 7.66 -7.45
CA ALA A 33 0.60 8.04 -8.41
C ALA A 33 1.21 9.41 -8.06
N GLU A 34 0.39 10.38 -7.68
CA GLU A 34 0.82 11.71 -7.27
C GLU A 34 1.62 11.68 -5.95
N ALA A 35 1.17 10.91 -4.96
CA ALA A 35 1.90 10.67 -3.72
C ALA A 35 3.29 10.09 -3.98
N TRP A 36 3.38 9.13 -4.91
CA TRP A 36 4.66 8.55 -5.32
C TRP A 36 5.55 9.55 -6.05
N TYR A 37 4.96 10.41 -6.89
CA TYR A 37 5.68 11.49 -7.56
C TYR A 37 6.25 12.51 -6.56
N ARG A 38 5.45 12.94 -5.58
CA ARG A 38 5.92 13.83 -4.49
C ARG A 38 7.06 13.18 -3.70
N LEU A 39 6.95 11.89 -3.40
CA LEU A 39 8.00 11.13 -2.69
C LEU A 39 9.35 11.17 -3.42
N ILE A 40 9.38 10.87 -4.72
CA ILE A 40 10.64 10.82 -5.48
C ILE A 40 11.25 12.20 -5.75
N ASN A 41 10.44 13.26 -5.71
CA ASN A 41 10.89 14.64 -5.86
C ASN A 41 11.22 15.32 -4.52
N ASN A 42 11.17 14.58 -3.39
CA ASN A 42 11.37 15.13 -2.05
C ASN A 42 10.38 16.26 -1.71
N GLN A 43 9.14 16.14 -2.19
CA GLN A 43 8.01 17.05 -1.98
C GLN A 43 6.85 16.39 -1.24
N PHE A 44 7.11 15.27 -0.54
CA PHE A 44 6.08 14.52 0.15
C PHE A 44 5.54 15.25 1.39
N ASP A 45 4.28 15.01 1.70
CA ASP A 45 3.64 15.51 2.91
C ASP A 45 3.35 14.40 3.94
N SER A 46 2.65 14.75 5.02
CA SER A 46 2.32 13.80 6.09
C SER A 46 1.30 12.75 5.67
N ASN A 47 0.45 13.00 4.68
CA ASN A 47 -0.49 12.02 4.15
C ASN A 47 0.23 11.00 3.26
N ASP A 48 1.22 11.45 2.46
CA ASP A 48 2.07 10.55 1.70
C ASP A 48 2.80 9.56 2.64
N LEU A 49 3.27 10.03 3.80
CA LEU A 49 3.87 9.14 4.81
C LEU A 49 2.87 8.16 5.42
N LYS A 50 1.63 8.57 5.69
CA LYS A 50 0.57 7.67 6.18
C LYS A 50 0.25 6.57 5.16
N LEU A 51 0.15 6.94 3.88
CA LEU A 51 0.00 5.97 2.80
C LEU A 51 1.16 4.96 2.82
N LEU A 52 2.41 5.40 2.90
CA LEU A 52 3.56 4.48 2.97
C LEU A 52 3.52 3.55 4.19
N GLU A 53 3.08 4.03 5.35
CA GLU A 53 2.94 3.22 6.56
C GLU A 53 1.82 2.18 6.45
N HIS A 54 0.67 2.59 5.90
CA HIS A 54 -0.45 1.72 5.60
C HIS A 54 -0.01 0.57 4.70
N GLU A 55 0.55 0.91 3.54
CA GLU A 55 0.94 -0.05 2.50
C GLU A 55 2.08 -0.97 2.95
N TYR A 56 2.99 -0.46 3.79
CA TYR A 56 4.01 -1.30 4.39
C TYR A 56 3.41 -2.31 5.36
N PHE A 57 2.46 -1.92 6.21
CA PHE A 57 1.82 -2.83 7.14
C PHE A 57 0.99 -3.87 6.39
N GLU A 58 0.13 -3.45 5.46
CA GLU A 58 -0.71 -4.31 4.65
C GLU A 58 0.12 -5.37 3.91
N SER A 59 1.14 -4.92 3.18
CA SER A 59 2.03 -5.81 2.42
C SER A 59 2.76 -6.84 3.29
N ARG A 60 3.05 -6.51 4.55
CA ARG A 60 3.63 -7.44 5.52
C ARG A 60 2.59 -8.40 6.05
N PHE A 61 1.39 -7.92 6.33
CA PHE A 61 0.27 -8.71 6.83
C PHE A 61 -0.13 -9.79 5.82
N GLU A 62 -0.39 -9.40 4.57
CA GLU A 62 -0.68 -10.36 3.47
C GLU A 62 0.42 -11.42 3.36
N SER A 63 1.69 -10.98 3.37
CA SER A 63 2.82 -11.89 3.17
C SER A 63 2.99 -12.90 4.29
N LEU A 64 2.77 -12.47 5.54
CA LEU A 64 2.98 -13.26 6.75
C LEU A 64 1.82 -14.22 7.00
N PHE A 65 0.59 -13.73 6.86
CA PHE A 65 -0.63 -14.49 7.17
C PHE A 65 -1.30 -15.13 5.95
N LYS A 66 -0.75 -14.91 4.75
CA LYS A 66 -1.25 -15.50 3.49
C LYS A 66 -2.73 -15.18 3.23
N THR A 67 -3.11 -13.95 3.52
CA THR A 67 -4.49 -13.47 3.36
C THR A 67 -4.72 -12.89 1.96
N ASP A 68 -5.99 -12.77 1.58
CA ASP A 68 -6.39 -11.86 0.53
C ASP A 68 -6.12 -10.38 0.91
N TYR A 69 -6.23 -9.51 -0.09
CA TYR A 69 -6.04 -8.07 0.06
C TYR A 69 -7.02 -7.48 1.06
N ARG A 70 -8.33 -7.76 0.93
CA ARG A 70 -9.39 -7.15 1.74
C ARG A 70 -9.17 -7.42 3.23
N THR A 71 -8.77 -8.64 3.58
CA THR A 71 -8.48 -9.05 4.94
C THR A 71 -7.28 -8.30 5.51
N ALA A 72 -6.20 -8.16 4.73
CA ALA A 72 -5.02 -7.40 5.14
C ALA A 72 -5.30 -5.90 5.29
N HIS A 73 -5.99 -5.31 4.31
CA HIS A 73 -6.40 -3.91 4.32
C HIS A 73 -7.23 -3.56 5.56
N ASN A 74 -8.25 -4.37 5.83
CA ASN A 74 -9.07 -4.22 7.02
C ASN A 74 -8.26 -4.38 8.32
N ALA A 75 -7.25 -5.25 8.34
CA ALA A 75 -6.36 -5.38 9.50
C ALA A 75 -5.47 -4.14 9.68
N THR A 76 -5.00 -3.55 8.58
CA THR A 76 -4.24 -2.29 8.57
C THR A 76 -5.07 -1.15 9.17
N ILE A 77 -6.31 -0.96 8.72
CA ILE A 77 -7.23 0.06 9.25
C ILE A 77 -7.48 -0.17 10.75
N ARG A 78 -7.82 -1.40 11.15
CA ARG A 78 -8.03 -1.75 12.57
C ARG A 78 -6.80 -1.50 13.45
N SER A 79 -5.61 -1.52 12.86
CA SER A 79 -4.35 -1.22 13.55
C SER A 79 -4.08 0.28 13.74
N GLY A 80 -5.00 1.14 13.30
CA GLY A 80 -4.89 2.61 13.38
C GLY A 80 -4.08 3.25 12.26
N ARG A 81 -3.79 2.50 11.18
CA ARG A 81 -2.99 2.95 10.04
C ARG A 81 -3.87 3.26 8.84
N SER A 82 -4.70 4.28 8.92
CA SER A 82 -5.47 4.73 7.76
C SER A 82 -4.54 5.28 6.68
N SER A 83 -4.82 4.97 5.41
CA SER A 83 -4.05 5.51 4.28
C SER A 83 -4.33 7.00 4.03
N GLY A 84 -5.46 7.52 4.55
CA GLY A 84 -6.02 8.80 4.16
C GLY A 84 -6.80 8.77 2.84
N LEU A 85 -6.89 7.60 2.19
CA LEU A 85 -7.60 7.32 0.94
C LEU A 85 -8.59 6.14 1.08
N ASP A 86 -8.81 5.64 2.31
CA ASP A 86 -9.63 4.46 2.60
C ASP A 86 -11.13 4.67 2.32
#